data_AF-A0A1S2Q0Z9-F1
#
_entry.id   AF-A0A1S2Q0Z9-F1
#
_cell.length_a   1.000
_cell.length_b   1.000
_cell.length_c   1.000
_cell.angle_alpha   90.00
_cell.angle_beta   90.00
_cell.angle_gamma   90.00
#
_symmetry.space_group_name_H-M   'P 1'
#
loop_
_entity.id
_entity.type
_entity.pdbx_description
1 polymer ?
#
loop_
_entity_poly.entity_id
_entity_poly.type
_entity_poly.pdbx_seq_one_letter_code
_entity_poly.pdbx_strand_id
1 'polypeptide(L)'
;MDHRRLDTTQTYYRVTEERRCEAVDRVTEMQFDRHGRRIWRQAKELLDSEHARRAVGEVAVPYGVCTEPSNVAAGGHDCPVRFRCVGCGHFRTDISYLPDLEAYLADLLRNRERIAAALDADDWAKAEAMPSDEEIRRVRRLIKRVKDGLDDLDASQRAEVEEAVSVVRRGRQSVLLGMPRVRQPLPDLRPERPL
;
A
#
# COMPACT_ATOMS: atom_id res chain seq x y z
N MET A 1 1.16 38.45 -7.75
CA MET A 1 1.37 37.55 -8.91
C MET A 1 0.00 37.19 -9.46
N ASP A 2 -0.36 37.86 -10.55
CA ASP A 2 -1.73 37.93 -11.10
C ASP A 2 -1.90 36.86 -12.20
N HIS A 3 -2.86 35.96 -12.00
CA HIS A 3 -3.15 34.80 -12.85
C HIS A 3 -4.17 35.20 -13.92
N ARG A 4 -3.70 35.95 -14.93
CA ARG A 4 -4.55 36.45 -16.05
C ARG A 4 -4.35 35.72 -17.38
N ARG A 5 -3.60 34.61 -17.42
CA ARG A 5 -3.43 33.78 -18.61
C ARG A 5 -3.67 32.31 -18.29
N LEU A 6 -4.79 31.78 -18.77
CA LEU A 6 -5.16 30.36 -18.63
C LEU A 6 -4.11 29.41 -19.25
N ASP A 7 -3.43 29.87 -20.30
CA ASP A 7 -2.33 29.16 -20.99
C ASP A 7 -1.16 28.84 -20.05
N THR A 8 -0.68 29.85 -19.31
CA THR A 8 0.40 29.63 -18.34
C THR A 8 -0.01 28.65 -17.25
N THR A 9 -1.25 28.75 -16.77
CA THR A 9 -1.80 27.85 -15.76
C THR A 9 -1.90 26.42 -16.29
N GLN A 10 -2.39 26.20 -17.52
CA GLN A 10 -2.43 24.88 -18.18
C GLN A 10 -1.02 24.29 -18.34
N THR A 11 -0.04 25.11 -18.72
CA THR A 11 1.36 24.67 -18.84
C THR A 11 1.92 24.21 -17.49
N TYR A 12 1.68 24.97 -16.41
CA TYR A 12 2.09 24.55 -15.06
C TYR A 12 1.40 23.25 -14.60
N TYR A 13 0.11 23.08 -14.91
CA TYR A 13 -0.60 21.84 -14.61
C TYR A 13 -0.04 20.65 -15.38
N ARG A 14 0.22 20.79 -16.69
CA ARG A 14 0.80 19.72 -17.51
C ARG A 14 2.20 19.31 -17.04
N VAL A 15 3.07 20.27 -16.74
CA VAL A 15 4.41 19.99 -16.19
C VAL A 15 4.32 19.28 -14.83
N THR A 16 3.33 19.65 -14.00
CA THR A 16 3.11 19.00 -12.70
C THR A 16 2.59 17.57 -12.87
N GLU A 17 1.72 17.33 -13.85
CA GLU A 17 1.22 16.00 -14.20
C GLU A 17 2.33 15.10 -14.76
N GLU A 18 3.14 15.58 -15.70
CA GLU A 18 4.31 14.87 -16.25
C GLU A 18 5.26 14.43 -15.13
N ARG A 19 5.63 15.36 -14.23
CA ARG A 19 6.49 15.06 -13.06
C ARG A 19 5.86 14.04 -12.11
N ARG A 20 4.54 14.07 -11.96
CA ARG A 20 3.82 13.12 -11.11
C ARG A 20 3.83 11.72 -11.74
N CYS A 21 3.62 11.62 -13.05
CA CYS A 21 3.69 10.36 -13.79
C CYS A 21 5.11 9.77 -13.70
N GLU A 22 6.15 10.57 -13.96
CA GLU A 22 7.55 10.13 -13.85
C GLU A 22 7.88 9.61 -12.43
N ALA A 23 7.41 10.32 -11.39
CA ALA A 23 7.59 9.88 -10.02
C ALA A 23 6.86 8.55 -9.72
N VAL A 24 5.65 8.37 -10.25
CA VAL A 24 4.89 7.11 -10.13
C VAL A 24 5.63 5.97 -10.84
N ASP A 25 6.16 6.20 -12.03
CA ASP A 25 6.88 5.18 -12.79
C ASP A 25 8.11 4.72 -12.03
N ARG A 26 8.89 5.66 -11.52
CA ARG A 26 10.11 5.37 -10.76
C ARG A 26 9.83 4.61 -9.46
N VAL A 27 8.78 4.98 -8.73
CA VAL A 27 8.35 4.24 -7.54
C VAL A 27 7.84 2.84 -7.92
N THR A 28 7.19 2.70 -9.08
CA THR A 28 6.66 1.41 -9.55
C THR A 28 7.75 0.46 -10.03
N GLU A 29 8.90 0.95 -10.50
CA GLU A 29 10.10 0.13 -10.74
C GLU A 29 10.56 -0.58 -9.44
N MET A 30 10.20 -0.06 -8.28
CA MET A 30 10.44 -0.64 -6.96
C MET A 30 9.16 -1.22 -6.33
N GLN A 31 8.39 -1.98 -7.13
CA GLN A 31 7.24 -2.73 -6.63
C GLN A 31 7.63 -4.11 -6.10
N PHE A 32 6.98 -4.52 -5.01
CA PHE A 32 7.19 -5.77 -4.28
C PHE A 32 5.87 -6.55 -4.16
N ASP A 33 5.97 -7.88 -4.21
CA ASP A 33 4.86 -8.76 -3.84
C ASP A 33 4.72 -8.89 -2.31
N ARG A 34 3.69 -9.60 -1.85
CA ARG A 34 3.45 -9.88 -0.40
C ARG A 34 4.63 -10.53 0.33
N HIS A 35 5.57 -11.15 -0.39
CA HIS A 35 6.75 -11.82 0.17
C HIS A 35 7.99 -10.92 0.16
N GLY A 36 7.89 -9.70 -0.37
CA GLY A 36 9.02 -8.80 -0.55
C GLY A 36 9.94 -9.23 -1.70
N ARG A 37 9.43 -9.94 -2.69
CA ARG A 37 10.13 -10.19 -3.95
C ARG A 37 9.84 -9.03 -4.90
N ARG A 38 10.89 -8.48 -5.52
CA ARG A 38 10.73 -7.44 -6.54
C ARG A 38 9.97 -8.00 -7.72
N ILE A 39 8.97 -7.26 -8.16
CA ILE A 39 8.22 -7.59 -9.37
C ILE A 39 8.96 -6.88 -10.49
N TRP A 40 9.91 -7.61 -11.07
CA TRP A 40 10.61 -7.16 -12.26
C TRP A 40 9.60 -6.92 -13.38
N ARG A 41 9.43 -5.67 -13.81
CA ARG A 41 8.72 -5.35 -15.05
C ARG A 41 9.74 -4.97 -16.12
N GLN A 42 10.11 -5.93 -16.96
CA GLN A 42 10.64 -5.64 -18.29
C GLN A 42 9.47 -5.18 -19.16
N ALA A 43 9.18 -3.88 -19.17
CA ALA A 43 8.28 -3.27 -20.16
C ALA A 43 8.42 -1.74 -20.14
N LYS A 44 9.61 -1.24 -20.47
CA LYS A 44 9.83 0.21 -20.66
C LYS A 44 9.36 0.68 -22.05
N GLU A 45 8.97 -0.23 -22.94
CA GLU A 45 8.66 0.06 -24.35
C GLU A 45 7.17 0.21 -24.69
N LEU A 46 6.24 0.06 -23.73
CA LEU A 46 4.78 0.15 -23.96
C LEU A 46 4.04 1.03 -22.93
N LEU A 47 4.71 2.08 -22.45
CA LEU A 47 4.32 2.90 -21.28
C LEU A 47 2.87 3.42 -21.32
N ASP A 48 2.38 3.99 -22.42
CA ASP A 48 1.02 4.57 -22.44
C ASP A 48 -0.09 3.51 -22.34
N SER A 49 0.10 2.37 -22.99
CA SER A 49 -0.86 1.26 -22.93
C SER A 49 -0.80 0.50 -21.59
N GLU A 50 0.39 0.41 -20.98
CA GLU A 50 0.58 -0.20 -19.66
C GLU A 50 0.06 0.68 -18.52
N HIS A 51 0.15 2.02 -18.64
CA HIS A 51 -0.44 2.95 -17.67
C HIS A 51 -1.96 2.85 -17.65
N ALA A 52 -2.59 2.80 -18.83
CA ALA A 52 -4.02 2.56 -18.95
C ALA A 52 -4.42 1.17 -18.41
N ARG A 53 -3.63 0.13 -18.70
CA ARG A 53 -3.88 -1.23 -18.18
C ARG A 53 -3.70 -1.32 -16.66
N ARG A 54 -2.74 -0.62 -16.05
CA ARG A 54 -2.60 -0.54 -14.59
C ARG A 54 -3.76 0.21 -13.97
N ALA A 55 -4.15 1.35 -14.52
CA ALA A 55 -5.29 2.13 -14.01
C ALA A 55 -6.60 1.33 -14.06
N VAL A 56 -6.75 0.42 -15.04
CA VAL A 56 -7.92 -0.46 -15.17
C VAL A 56 -7.77 -1.78 -14.40
N GLY A 57 -6.54 -2.27 -14.19
CA GLY A 57 -6.24 -3.59 -13.62
C GLY A 57 -5.76 -3.59 -12.17
N GLU A 58 -5.65 -2.42 -11.54
CA GLU A 58 -5.22 -2.27 -10.15
C GLU A 58 -6.19 -1.36 -9.39
N VAL A 59 -6.44 -1.68 -8.12
CA VAL A 59 -7.24 -0.83 -7.23
C VAL A 59 -6.46 -0.51 -5.96
N ALA A 60 -6.57 0.72 -5.48
CA ALA A 60 -5.92 1.16 -4.25
C ALA A 60 -6.48 0.39 -3.05
N VAL A 61 -5.57 -0.13 -2.21
CA VAL A 61 -5.90 -0.85 -0.97
C VAL A 61 -4.96 -0.39 0.15
N PRO A 62 -5.22 -0.73 1.41
CA PRO A 62 -4.29 -0.38 2.50
C PRO A 62 -2.86 -0.83 2.18
N TYR A 63 -1.94 0.13 2.27
CA TYR A 63 -0.49 -0.07 2.11
C TYR A 63 -0.02 -0.53 0.72
N GLY A 64 -0.87 -0.41 -0.31
CA GLY A 64 -0.52 -0.90 -1.65
C GLY A 64 -1.66 -0.83 -2.67
N VAL A 65 -1.60 -1.75 -3.62
CA VAL A 65 -2.61 -1.97 -4.65
C VAL A 65 -2.99 -3.45 -4.72
N CYS A 66 -4.19 -3.72 -5.21
CA CYS A 66 -4.70 -5.06 -5.46
C CYS A 66 -4.90 -5.26 -6.96
N THR A 67 -4.42 -6.39 -7.49
CA THR A 67 -4.52 -6.77 -8.90
C THR A 67 -5.59 -7.86 -9.15
N GLU A 68 -6.46 -8.14 -8.18
CA GLU A 68 -7.45 -9.22 -8.31
C GLU A 68 -8.62 -8.74 -9.19
N PRO A 69 -8.89 -9.33 -10.37
CA PRO A 69 -9.83 -8.75 -11.34
C PRO A 69 -11.23 -8.49 -10.78
N SER A 70 -11.77 -9.42 -9.98
CA SER A 70 -13.09 -9.27 -9.36
C SER A 70 -13.11 -8.14 -8.35
N ASN A 71 -12.10 -8.05 -7.49
CA ASN A 71 -12.01 -6.96 -6.50
C ASN A 71 -11.72 -5.60 -7.16
N VAL A 72 -10.95 -5.59 -8.25
CA VAL A 72 -10.69 -4.38 -9.05
C VAL A 72 -11.99 -3.89 -9.69
N ALA A 73 -12.76 -4.78 -10.33
CA ALA A 73 -14.07 -4.44 -10.88
C ALA A 73 -15.04 -3.92 -9.82
N ALA A 74 -14.93 -4.41 -8.58
CA ALA A 74 -15.72 -3.96 -7.44
C ALA A 74 -15.15 -2.72 -6.72
N GLY A 75 -14.15 -2.03 -7.28
CA GLY A 75 -13.56 -0.83 -6.65
C GLY A 75 -12.89 -1.10 -5.31
N GLY A 76 -12.44 -2.33 -5.05
CA GLY A 76 -11.76 -2.74 -3.82
C GLY A 76 -12.69 -3.12 -2.67
N HIS A 77 -14.00 -3.12 -2.89
CA HIS A 77 -15.01 -3.33 -1.83
C HIS A 77 -15.42 -4.80 -1.63
N ASP A 78 -15.07 -5.70 -2.55
CA ASP A 78 -15.52 -7.10 -2.53
C ASP A 78 -14.48 -8.09 -1.97
N CYS A 79 -13.36 -7.58 -1.44
CA CYS A 79 -12.30 -8.44 -0.93
C CYS A 79 -12.74 -9.20 0.33
N PRO A 80 -12.73 -10.55 0.33
CA PRO A 80 -13.17 -11.35 1.49
C PRO A 80 -12.22 -11.23 2.69
N VAL A 81 -10.97 -10.84 2.44
CA VAL A 81 -9.92 -10.61 3.45
C VAL A 81 -9.50 -9.15 3.48
N ARG A 82 -10.48 -8.24 3.32
CA ARG A 82 -10.24 -6.79 3.34
C ARG A 82 -9.42 -6.40 4.58
N PHE A 83 -8.49 -5.46 4.38
CA PHE A 83 -7.51 -5.03 5.39
C PHE A 83 -6.42 -6.06 5.76
N ARG A 84 -6.49 -7.31 5.28
CA ARG A 84 -5.43 -8.33 5.40
C ARG A 84 -4.63 -8.47 4.11
N CYS A 85 -4.44 -7.36 3.38
CA CYS A 85 -3.85 -7.35 2.04
C CYS A 85 -2.43 -7.94 2.00
N VAL A 86 -1.61 -7.70 3.02
CA VAL A 86 -0.27 -8.33 3.17
C VAL A 86 -0.31 -9.86 3.21
N GLY A 87 -1.48 -10.46 3.44
CA GLY A 87 -1.72 -11.89 3.37
C GLY A 87 -2.08 -12.42 1.97
N CYS A 88 -2.52 -11.56 1.05
CA CYS A 88 -3.13 -11.92 -0.22
C CYS A 88 -2.11 -11.98 -1.38
N GLY A 89 -2.24 -12.97 -2.27
CA GLY A 89 -1.35 -13.15 -3.43
C GLY A 89 -1.45 -12.03 -4.49
N HIS A 90 -2.55 -11.28 -4.50
CA HIS A 90 -2.81 -10.17 -5.43
C HIS A 90 -2.35 -8.82 -4.90
N PHE A 91 -1.82 -8.77 -3.68
CA PHE A 91 -1.32 -7.55 -3.07
C PHE A 91 0.05 -7.18 -3.62
N ARG A 92 0.21 -5.90 -3.90
CA ARG A 92 1.44 -5.29 -4.39
C ARG A 92 1.69 -4.03 -3.57
N THR A 93 2.92 -3.82 -3.15
CA THR A 93 3.33 -2.58 -2.47
C THR A 93 4.52 -1.99 -3.21
N ASP A 94 4.72 -0.70 -3.04
CA ASP A 94 5.84 0.03 -3.62
C ASP A 94 6.56 0.78 -2.49
N ILE A 95 7.75 1.31 -2.79
CA ILE A 95 8.59 1.94 -1.78
C ILE A 95 7.93 3.16 -1.11
N SER A 96 6.99 3.83 -1.78
CA SER A 96 6.31 4.99 -1.20
C SER A 96 5.37 4.64 -0.04
N TYR A 97 4.99 3.36 0.13
CA TYR A 97 4.21 2.87 1.27
C TYR A 97 5.05 2.45 2.48
N LEU A 98 6.39 2.49 2.39
CA LEU A 98 7.27 2.07 3.49
C LEU A 98 6.94 2.77 4.83
N PRO A 99 6.75 4.11 4.90
CA PRO A 99 6.40 4.77 6.16
C PRO A 99 5.04 4.29 6.72
N ASP A 100 4.08 3.98 5.84
CA ASP A 100 2.75 3.54 6.25
C ASP A 100 2.78 2.09 6.76
N LEU A 101 3.64 1.25 6.18
CA LEU A 101 3.92 -0.11 6.67
C LEU A 101 4.61 -0.08 8.04
N GLU A 102 5.56 0.83 8.26
CA GLU A 102 6.22 1.02 9.56
C GLU A 102 5.25 1.50 10.63
N ALA A 103 4.39 2.47 10.30
CA ALA A 103 3.32 2.91 11.18
C ALA A 103 2.36 1.76 11.50
N TYR A 104 1.98 0.96 10.50
CA TYR A 104 1.13 -0.21 10.70
C TYR A 104 1.76 -1.22 11.67
N LEU A 105 3.04 -1.52 11.50
CA LEU A 105 3.76 -2.41 12.41
C LEU A 105 3.80 -1.85 13.83
N ALA A 106 4.08 -0.56 13.99
CA ALA A 106 4.09 0.09 15.30
C ALA A 106 2.72 0.00 15.97
N ASP A 107 1.62 0.21 15.23
CA ASP A 107 0.27 0.10 15.75
C ASP A 107 -0.12 -1.33 16.13
N LEU A 108 0.30 -2.34 15.36
CA LEU A 108 0.11 -3.75 15.73
C LEU A 108 0.79 -4.08 17.06
N LEU A 109 2.04 -3.64 17.25
CA LEU A 109 2.80 -3.88 18.48
C LEU A 109 2.20 -3.15 19.67
N ARG A 110 1.84 -1.88 19.49
CA ARG A 110 1.16 -1.07 20.51
C ARG A 110 -0.18 -1.67 20.91
N ASN A 111 -0.98 -2.15 19.94
CA ASN A 111 -2.27 -2.75 20.24
C ASN A 111 -2.11 -4.09 20.98
N ARG A 112 -1.09 -4.89 20.63
CA ARG A 112 -0.75 -6.12 21.35
C ARG A 112 -0.43 -5.84 22.81
N GLU A 113 0.42 -4.85 23.08
CA GLU A 113 0.77 -4.43 24.44
C GLU A 113 -0.46 -3.93 25.22
N ARG A 114 -1.29 -3.10 24.58
CA ARG A 114 -2.52 -2.58 25.18
C ARG A 114 -3.52 -3.68 25.57
N ILE A 115 -3.68 -4.70 24.73
CA ILE A 115 -4.59 -5.83 25.01
C ILE A 115 -4.02 -6.71 26.12
N ALA A 116 -2.71 -6.99 26.11
CA ALA A 116 -2.06 -7.76 27.17
C ALA A 116 -2.18 -7.08 28.54
N ALA A 117 -2.16 -5.74 28.58
CA ALA A 117 -2.31 -4.96 29.80
C ALA A 117 -3.77 -4.74 30.24
N ALA A 118 -4.77 -5.18 29.46
CA ALA A 118 -6.18 -5.02 29.83
C ALA A 118 -6.53 -5.94 31.00
N LEU A 119 -6.68 -5.39 32.20
CA LEU A 119 -6.97 -6.19 33.40
C LEU A 119 -8.43 -6.68 33.43
N ASP A 120 -9.37 -5.80 33.09
CA ASP A 120 -10.82 -6.03 33.23
C ASP A 120 -11.48 -6.63 31.97
N ALA A 121 -10.72 -7.40 31.17
CA ALA A 121 -11.25 -8.06 29.98
C ALA A 121 -11.11 -9.58 30.12
N ASP A 122 -12.12 -10.31 29.64
CA ASP A 122 -12.10 -11.76 29.58
C ASP A 122 -11.01 -12.27 28.63
N ASP A 123 -10.45 -13.45 28.95
CA ASP A 123 -9.37 -14.04 28.17
C ASP A 123 -9.76 -14.36 26.71
N TRP A 124 -11.01 -14.80 26.49
CA TRP A 124 -11.51 -15.07 25.14
C TRP A 124 -11.53 -13.79 24.28
N ALA A 125 -11.96 -12.66 24.86
CA ALA A 125 -12.03 -11.38 24.16
C ALA A 125 -10.63 -10.83 23.87
N LYS A 126 -9.68 -11.02 24.78
CA LYS A 126 -8.27 -10.68 24.55
C LYS A 126 -7.68 -11.51 23.42
N ALA A 127 -7.96 -12.81 23.38
CA ALA A 127 -7.45 -13.71 22.34
C ALA A 127 -7.97 -13.32 20.95
N GLU A 128 -9.27 -13.02 20.80
CA GLU A 128 -9.85 -12.59 19.52
C GLU A 128 -9.38 -11.21 19.07
N ALA A 129 -9.18 -10.27 20.00
CA ALA A 129 -8.70 -8.93 19.67
C ALA A 129 -7.18 -8.89 19.39
N MET A 130 -6.45 -9.93 19.80
CA MET A 130 -4.99 -9.96 19.71
C MET A 130 -4.53 -9.94 18.24
N PRO A 131 -3.64 -9.01 17.86
CA PRO A 131 -3.03 -9.05 16.54
C PRO A 131 -2.31 -10.38 16.30
N SER A 132 -2.42 -10.93 15.09
CA SER A 132 -1.79 -12.20 14.74
C SER A 132 -0.27 -12.08 14.69
N ASP A 133 0.44 -13.02 15.31
CA ASP A 133 1.90 -13.12 15.18
C ASP A 133 2.36 -13.39 13.74
N GLU A 134 1.54 -14.07 12.93
CA GLU A 134 1.82 -14.28 11.52
C GLU A 134 1.78 -12.96 10.74
N GLU A 135 0.79 -12.11 11.04
CA GLU A 135 0.69 -10.78 10.44
C GLU A 135 1.87 -9.89 10.82
N ILE A 136 2.20 -9.80 12.11
CA ILE A 136 3.37 -9.04 12.58
C ILE A 136 4.65 -9.52 11.89
N ARG A 137 4.86 -10.85 11.80
CA ARG A 137 6.03 -11.42 11.12
C ARG A 137 6.05 -11.10 9.63
N ARG A 138 4.91 -11.15 8.94
CA ARG A 138 4.82 -10.79 7.51
C ARG A 138 5.13 -9.32 7.26
N VAL A 139 4.53 -8.41 8.04
CA VAL A 139 4.76 -6.97 7.90
C VAL A 139 6.24 -6.65 8.18
N ARG A 140 6.84 -7.22 9.23
CA ARG A 140 8.29 -7.07 9.51
C ARG A 140 9.16 -7.53 8.36
N ARG A 141 8.89 -8.73 7.81
CA ARG A 141 9.65 -9.24 6.67
C ARG A 141 9.51 -8.33 5.46
N LEU A 142 8.29 -7.89 5.15
CA LEU A 142 8.04 -7.01 4.01
C LEU A 142 8.79 -5.68 4.15
N ILE A 143 8.70 -5.02 5.30
CA ILE A 143 9.46 -3.78 5.61
C ILE A 143 10.95 -4.00 5.40
N LYS A 144 11.50 -5.10 5.95
CA LYS A 144 12.91 -5.43 5.79
C LYS A 144 13.28 -5.56 4.31
N ARG A 145 12.51 -6.33 3.53
CA ARG A 145 12.78 -6.56 2.10
C ARG A 145 12.69 -5.28 1.27
N VAL A 146 11.77 -4.38 1.63
CA VAL A 146 11.63 -3.07 0.98
C VAL A 146 12.84 -2.18 1.30
N LYS A 147 13.33 -2.19 2.56
CA LYS A 147 14.56 -1.47 2.96
C LYS A 147 15.81 -2.05 2.31
N ASP A 148 15.97 -3.36 2.32
CA ASP A 148 17.08 -4.05 1.65
C ASP A 148 17.14 -3.62 0.16
N GLY A 149 15.99 -3.53 -0.51
CA GLY A 149 15.92 -3.06 -1.90
C GLY A 149 16.28 -1.59 -2.12
N LEU A 150 16.17 -0.72 -1.10
CA LEU A 150 16.69 0.65 -1.13
C LEU A 150 18.19 0.70 -0.89
N ASP A 151 18.70 -0.14 0.01
CA ASP A 151 20.12 -0.18 0.35
C ASP A 151 20.97 -0.80 -0.78
N ASP A 152 20.35 -1.55 -1.70
CA ASP A 152 20.96 -2.03 -2.94
C ASP A 152 21.18 -0.90 -3.99
N LEU A 153 20.58 0.29 -3.81
CA LEU A 153 20.73 1.43 -4.72
C LEU A 153 22.00 2.24 -4.41
N ASP A 154 22.59 2.84 -5.44
CA ASP A 154 23.62 3.86 -5.22
C ASP A 154 23.03 5.16 -4.65
N ALA A 155 23.90 6.05 -4.18
CA ALA A 155 23.47 7.29 -3.53
C ALA A 155 22.65 8.22 -4.44
N SER A 156 22.94 8.27 -5.75
CA SER A 156 22.20 9.10 -6.71
C SER A 156 20.82 8.51 -6.97
N GLN A 157 20.77 7.20 -7.23
CA GLN A 157 19.54 6.45 -7.44
C GLN A 157 18.61 6.55 -6.24
N ARG A 158 19.17 6.42 -5.02
CA ARG A 158 18.45 6.56 -3.77
C ARG A 158 17.83 7.95 -3.61
N ALA A 159 18.59 9.01 -3.85
CA ALA A 159 18.08 10.38 -3.76
C ALA A 159 16.93 10.63 -4.76
N GLU A 160 17.05 10.13 -5.98
CA GLU A 160 16.01 10.24 -7.00
C GLU A 160 14.73 9.46 -6.61
N VAL A 161 14.87 8.27 -6.01
CA VAL A 161 13.74 7.49 -5.49
C VAL A 161 13.07 8.19 -4.31
N GLU A 162 13.84 8.75 -3.38
CA GLU A 162 13.32 9.47 -2.22
C GLU A 162 12.51 10.72 -2.63
N GLU A 163 12.96 11.46 -3.64
CA GLU A 163 12.18 12.59 -4.20
C GLU A 163 10.91 12.11 -4.90
N ALA A 164 10.98 11.02 -5.69
CA ALA A 164 9.81 10.43 -6.32
C ALA A 164 8.77 9.98 -5.28
N VAL A 165 9.21 9.36 -4.18
CA VAL A 165 8.35 8.99 -3.04
C VAL A 165 7.68 10.23 -2.44
N SER A 166 8.42 11.32 -2.25
CA SER A 166 7.88 12.58 -1.73
C SER A 166 6.77 13.15 -2.64
N VAL A 167 6.98 13.17 -3.96
CA VAL A 167 5.97 13.58 -4.95
C VAL A 167 4.73 12.69 -4.89
N VAL A 168 4.89 11.36 -4.92
CA VAL A 168 3.77 10.40 -4.89
C VAL A 168 2.97 10.52 -3.60
N ARG A 169 3.63 10.62 -2.44
CA ARG A 169 2.96 10.72 -1.13
C ARG A 169 2.18 12.02 -0.99
N ARG A 170 2.71 13.16 -1.44
CA ARG A 170 1.95 14.43 -1.49
C ARG A 170 0.67 14.30 -2.30
N GLY A 171 0.74 13.59 -3.43
CA GLY A 171 -0.41 13.33 -4.28
C GLY A 171 -1.43 12.33 -3.72
N ARG A 172 -1.06 11.47 -2.76
CA ARG A 172 -1.96 10.50 -2.11
C ARG A 172 -2.64 11.06 -0.86
N GLN A 173 -2.02 12.02 -0.16
CA GLN A 173 -2.62 12.66 1.03
C GLN A 173 -3.94 13.39 0.72
N SER A 174 -4.20 13.74 -0.54
CA SER A 174 -5.48 14.29 -0.99
C SER A 174 -6.60 13.25 -1.21
N VAL A 175 -6.30 11.95 -1.11
CA VAL A 175 -7.26 10.85 -1.34
C VAL A 175 -7.39 10.03 -0.05
N LEU A 176 -8.52 10.16 0.65
CA LEU A 176 -8.81 9.40 1.86
C LEU A 176 -9.21 7.96 1.50
N LEU A 177 -8.24 7.04 1.46
CA LEU A 177 -8.46 5.60 1.18
C LEU A 177 -9.16 4.83 2.32
N GLY A 178 -9.71 5.50 3.34
CA GLY A 178 -10.33 4.85 4.50
C GLY A 178 -9.36 3.91 5.22
N MET A 179 -8.11 4.35 5.41
CA MET A 179 -7.05 3.55 6.01
C MET A 179 -7.48 3.02 7.39
N PRO A 180 -7.30 1.72 7.69
CA PRO A 180 -7.70 1.15 8.97
C PRO A 180 -6.83 1.73 10.09
N ARG A 181 -7.37 2.67 10.86
CA ARG A 181 -6.77 3.12 12.13
C ARG A 181 -7.18 2.10 13.18
N VAL A 182 -6.25 1.25 13.59
CA VAL A 182 -6.48 0.03 14.38
C VAL A 182 -7.71 0.08 15.32
N ARG A 183 -8.81 -0.52 14.83
CA ARG A 183 -9.58 -1.61 15.43
C ARG A 183 -10.32 -2.33 14.29
N GLN A 184 -10.20 -3.65 14.19
CA GLN A 184 -11.35 -4.58 14.10
C GLN A 184 -10.91 -6.06 14.00
N PRO A 185 -11.55 -6.96 14.77
CA PRO A 185 -11.72 -8.36 14.38
C PRO A 185 -12.82 -8.46 13.30
N LEU A 186 -12.69 -9.40 12.36
CA LEU A 186 -13.74 -9.76 11.38
C LEU A 186 -14.15 -11.22 11.62
N PRO A 187 -15.45 -11.56 11.45
CA PRO A 187 -16.09 -12.69 12.10
C PRO A 187 -15.65 -14.05 11.55
N ASP A 188 -15.85 -15.08 12.37
CA ASP A 188 -15.63 -16.50 12.06
C ASP A 188 -16.63 -16.94 10.97
N LEU A 189 -16.21 -16.91 9.71
CA LEU A 189 -16.99 -17.42 8.58
C LEU A 189 -16.94 -18.95 8.57
N ARG A 190 -17.74 -19.59 9.45
CA ARG A 190 -18.12 -20.99 9.27
C ARG A 190 -19.30 -21.05 8.29
N PRO A 191 -19.16 -21.63 7.09
CA PRO A 191 -20.33 -21.99 6.30
C PRO A 191 -20.98 -23.19 6.99
N GLU A 192 -22.08 -22.98 7.72
CA GLU A 192 -22.97 -24.08 8.08
C GLU A 192 -23.54 -24.67 6.79
N ARG A 193 -23.27 -25.96 6.59
CA ARG A 193 -23.78 -26.74 5.48
C ARG A 193 -25.19 -27.19 5.85
N PRO A 194 -26.25 -26.88 5.07
CA PRO A 194 -27.55 -27.49 5.29
C PRO A 194 -27.46 -29.00 5.00
N LEU A 195 -28.08 -29.79 5.88
CA LEU A 195 -28.38 -31.21 5.64
C LEU A 195 -29.62 -31.34 4.74
#